data_AF-A0A529WYJ6-F1
#
_entry.id   AF-A0A529WYJ6-F1
#
_cell.length_a   1.000
_cell.length_b   1.000
_cell.length_c   1.000
_cell.angle_alpha   90.00
_cell.angle_beta   90.00
_cell.angle_gamma   90.00
#
_symmetry.space_group_name_H-M   'P 1'
#
loop_
_entity.id
_entity.type
_entity.pdbx_description
1 polymer ?
#
loop_
_entity_poly.entity_id
_entity_poly.type
_entity_poly.pdbx_seq_one_letter_code
_entity_poly.pdbx_strand_id
1 'polypeptide(L)'
;MSDALKTSGMTRLRNYFLTGFVVCAPLAITAYIAWSLIGWVDSWVKPYIPVRYNPDTYLPFPVPGFGLIVALVLITLIGFLTAN
;
A
#
# COMPACT_ATOMS: atom_id res chain seq x y z
N MET A 1 56.82 0.00 -0.14
CA MET A 1 55.71 0.72 -0.80
C MET A 1 54.54 -0.25 -0.87
N SER A 2 53.83 -0.43 0.24
CA SER A 2 52.79 -1.44 0.36
C SER A 2 51.81 -1.05 1.47
N ASP A 3 51.11 0.06 1.28
CA ASP A 3 49.89 0.36 2.03
C ASP A 3 48.69 -0.13 1.21
N ALA A 4 48.55 -1.45 1.16
CA ALA A 4 47.35 -2.09 0.63
C ALA A 4 46.23 -1.92 1.66
N LEU A 5 45.49 -0.83 1.50
CA LEU A 5 44.33 -0.45 2.31
C LEU A 5 43.46 -1.67 2.66
N LYS A 6 43.47 -2.01 3.96
CA LYS A 6 42.62 -3.01 4.59
C LYS A 6 41.16 -2.59 4.36
N THR A 7 40.57 -3.02 3.24
CA THR A 7 39.17 -2.76 2.93
C THR A 7 38.37 -3.62 3.91
N SER A 8 38.07 -3.05 5.07
CA SER A 8 37.38 -3.70 6.18
C SER A 8 36.13 -4.40 5.66
N GLY A 9 35.93 -5.67 6.00
CA GLY A 9 34.76 -6.45 5.56
C GLY A 9 33.43 -5.75 5.88
N MET A 10 33.42 -4.90 6.91
CA MET A 10 32.32 -4.00 7.26
C MET A 10 31.94 -3.04 6.12
N THR A 11 32.92 -2.49 5.39
CA THR A 11 32.70 -1.59 4.25
C THR A 11 31.99 -2.33 3.11
N ARG A 12 32.33 -3.60 2.87
CA ARG A 12 31.70 -4.42 1.84
C ARG A 12 30.26 -4.77 2.19
N LEU A 13 30.02 -5.18 3.45
CA LEU A 13 28.67 -5.49 3.95
C LEU A 13 27.73 -4.27 3.83
N ARG A 14 28.20 -3.09 4.28
CA ARG A 14 27.44 -1.84 4.16
C ARG A 14 27.11 -1.51 2.71
N ASN A 15 28.09 -1.62 1.82
CA ASN A 15 27.88 -1.30 0.40
C ASN A 15 26.81 -2.21 -0.21
N TYR A 16 26.85 -3.52 0.05
CA TYR A 16 25.81 -4.44 -0.45
C TYR A 16 24.43 -4.17 0.15
N PHE A 17 24.33 -3.85 1.45
CA PHE A 17 23.07 -3.47 2.08
C PHE A 17 22.47 -2.21 1.44
N LEU A 18 23.28 -1.16 1.26
CA LEU A 18 22.82 0.09 0.66
C LEU A 18 22.39 -0.10 -0.80
N THR A 19 23.14 -0.87 -1.58
CA THR A 19 22.74 -1.21 -2.95
C THR A 19 21.42 -1.97 -2.96
N GLY A 20 21.24 -2.99 -2.12
CA GLY A 20 19.98 -3.73 -2.01
C GLY A 20 18.81 -2.85 -1.59
N PHE A 21 19.01 -1.98 -0.59
CA PHE A 21 17.99 -1.06 -0.11
C PHE A 21 17.53 -0.09 -1.21
N VAL A 22 18.47 0.52 -1.94
CA VAL A 22 18.15 1.46 -3.03
C VAL A 22 17.40 0.77 -4.17
N VAL A 23 17.77 -0.47 -4.50
CA VAL A 23 17.07 -1.26 -5.54
C VAL A 23 15.66 -1.64 -5.11
N CYS A 24 15.45 -1.97 -3.83
CA CYS A 24 14.13 -2.34 -3.31
C CYS A 24 13.23 -1.13 -2.98
N ALA A 25 13.81 0.08 -2.82
CA ALA A 25 13.08 1.27 -2.42
C ALA A 25 11.84 1.59 -3.30
N PRO A 26 11.90 1.51 -4.64
CA PRO A 26 10.72 1.80 -5.48
C PRO A 26 9.55 0.83 -5.24
N LEU A 27 9.84 -0.45 -5.01
CA LEU A 27 8.82 -1.45 -4.68
C LEU A 27 8.18 -1.18 -3.33
N ALA A 28 9.01 -0.88 -2.32
CA ALA A 28 8.52 -0.52 -0.99
C ALA A 28 7.65 0.74 -1.02
N ILE A 29 8.05 1.76 -1.78
CA ILE A 29 7.27 2.99 -1.98
C ILE A 29 5.94 2.68 -2.66
N THR A 30 5.94 1.84 -3.69
CA THR A 30 4.71 1.45 -4.40
C THR A 30 3.74 0.72 -3.46
N ALA A 31 4.23 -0.24 -2.69
CA ALA A 31 3.42 -0.97 -1.72
C ALA A 31 2.89 -0.04 -0.62
N TYR A 32 3.72 0.89 -0.13
CA TYR A 32 3.33 1.88 0.88
C TYR A 32 2.23 2.80 0.36
N ILE A 33 2.37 3.34 -0.86
CA ILE A 33 1.36 4.20 -1.48
C ILE A 33 0.06 3.41 -1.68
N ALA A 34 0.14 2.19 -2.21
CA ALA A 34 -1.04 1.35 -2.41
C ALA A 34 -1.78 1.10 -1.09
N TRP A 35 -1.06 0.71 -0.03
CA TRP A 35 -1.66 0.45 1.28
C TRP A 35 -2.28 1.70 1.90
N SER A 36 -1.59 2.85 1.78
CA SER A 36 -2.08 4.14 2.26
C SER A 36 -3.36 4.56 1.54
N LEU A 37 -3.41 4.44 0.21
CA LEU A 37 -4.58 4.75 -0.59
C LEU A 37 -5.77 3.84 -0.26
N ILE A 38 -5.53 2.53 -0.13
CA ILE A 38 -6.57 1.56 0.28
C ILE A 38 -7.17 1.98 1.62
N GLY A 39 -6.34 2.25 2.63
CA GLY A 39 -6.81 2.66 3.95
C GLY A 39 -7.55 4.00 3.95
N TRP A 40 -7.09 4.96 3.15
CA TRP A 40 -7.73 6.27 3.00
C TRP A 40 -9.12 6.14 2.34
N VAL A 41 -9.23 5.39 1.24
CA VAL A 41 -10.53 5.16 0.57
C VAL A 41 -11.47 4.40 1.49
N ASP A 42 -11.01 3.33 2.14
CA ASP A 42 -11.84 2.57 3.07
C ASP A 42 -12.37 3.44 4.22
N SER A 43 -11.54 4.32 4.78
CA SER A 43 -11.95 5.23 5.86
C SER A 43 -12.96 6.27 5.40
N TRP A 44 -12.89 6.70 4.13
CA TRP A 44 -13.85 7.64 3.57
C TRP A 44 -15.16 6.96 3.20
N VAL A 45 -15.12 5.74 2.65
CA VAL A 45 -16.30 5.04 2.13
C VAL A 45 -17.08 4.30 3.23
N LYS A 46 -16.41 3.58 4.14
CA LYS A 46 -17.06 2.75 5.17
C LYS A 46 -18.11 3.49 6.02
N PRO A 47 -17.93 4.76 6.42
CA PRO A 47 -18.95 5.51 7.18
C PRO A 47 -20.27 5.71 6.43
N TYR A 48 -20.24 5.73 5.10
CA TYR A 48 -21.45 5.89 4.28
C TYR A 48 -22.16 4.55 4.01
N ILE A 49 -21.53 3.43 4.33
CA ILE A 49 -22.10 2.09 4.13
C ILE A 49 -22.92 1.72 5.36
N PRO A 50 -24.17 1.24 5.20
CA PRO A 50 -24.95 0.70 6.30
C PRO A 50 -24.22 -0.44 7.01
N VAL A 51 -24.30 -0.49 8.34
CA VAL A 51 -23.61 -1.48 9.21
C VAL A 51 -23.79 -2.93 8.72
N ARG A 52 -24.96 -3.25 8.16
CA ARG A 52 -25.35 -4.60 7.67
C ARG A 52 -24.55 -5.07 6.46
N TYR A 53 -23.95 -4.13 5.71
CA TYR A 53 -23.09 -4.44 4.56
C TYR A 53 -21.61 -4.28 4.88
N ASN A 54 -21.25 -3.93 6.12
CA ASN A 54 -19.85 -3.77 6.51
C ASN A 54 -19.26 -5.14 6.92
N PRO A 55 -18.27 -5.69 6.19
CA PRO A 55 -17.65 -6.98 6.52
C PRO A 55 -16.94 -6.98 7.88
N ASP A 56 -16.52 -5.80 8.36
CA ASP A 56 -15.87 -5.65 9.66
C ASP A 56 -16.82 -5.97 10.84
N THR A 57 -18.13 -6.08 10.59
CA THR A 57 -19.12 -6.46 11.62
C THR A 57 -19.26 -7.97 11.80
N TYR A 58 -18.79 -8.74 10.81
CA TYR A 58 -18.85 -10.20 10.79
C TYR A 58 -17.49 -10.85 11.03
N LEU A 59 -16.40 -10.08 10.89
CA LEU A 59 -15.03 -10.55 11.03
C LEU A 59 -14.33 -9.85 12.21
N PRO A 60 -13.49 -10.55 13.00
CA PRO A 60 -12.73 -9.96 14.10
C PRO A 60 -11.52 -9.13 13.62
N PHE A 61 -11.35 -8.96 12.31
CA PHE A 61 -10.28 -8.16 11.71
C PHE A 61 -10.86 -7.29 10.57
N PRO A 62 -10.32 -6.08 10.37
CA PRO A 62 -10.77 -5.21 9.29
C PRO A 62 -10.38 -5.79 7.94
N VAL A 63 -11.28 -5.75 6.97
CA VAL A 63 -10.98 -6.14 5.59
C VAL A 63 -10.54 -4.89 4.80
N PRO A 64 -9.24 -4.77 4.44
CA PRO A 64 -8.77 -3.65 3.64
C PRO A 64 -9.21 -3.81 2.18
N GLY A 65 -9.62 -2.72 1.56
CA GLY A 65 -9.99 -2.65 0.14
C GLY A 65 -11.48 -2.89 -0.14
N PHE A 66 -12.30 -3.12 0.89
CA PHE A 66 -13.74 -3.23 0.72
C PHE A 66 -14.36 -1.91 0.23
N GLY A 67 -13.90 -0.78 0.76
CA GLY A 67 -14.36 0.54 0.34
C GLY A 67 -14.02 0.83 -1.12
N LEU A 68 -12.91 0.33 -1.64
CA LEU A 68 -12.56 0.46 -3.06
C LEU A 68 -13.55 -0.25 -3.98
N ILE A 69 -13.95 -1.49 -3.65
CA ILE A 69 -14.92 -2.25 -4.44
C ILE A 69 -16.26 -1.52 -4.45
N VAL A 70 -16.72 -1.04 -3.29
CA VAL A 70 -17.98 -0.30 -3.18
C VAL A 70 -17.90 1.03 -3.94
N ALA A 71 -16.80 1.77 -3.82
CA ALA A 71 -16.59 3.00 -4.58
C ALA A 71 -16.64 2.75 -6.09
N LEU A 72 -16.00 1.68 -6.59
CA LEU A 72 -16.02 1.32 -8.00
C LEU A 72 -17.45 1.06 -8.49
N VAL A 73 -18.25 0.30 -7.73
CA VAL A 73 -19.66 0.04 -8.06
C VAL A 73 -20.47 1.33 -8.07
N LEU A 74 -20.36 2.15 -7.01
CA LEU A 74 -21.13 3.39 -6.90
C LEU A 74 -20.78 4.39 -8.01
N ILE A 75 -19.49 4.60 -8.29
CA ILE A 75 -19.05 5.52 -9.36
C ILE A 75 -19.55 5.02 -10.71
N THR A 76 -19.47 3.71 -10.96
CA THR A 76 -19.97 3.11 -12.21
C THR A 76 -21.48 3.32 -12.35
N LEU A 77 -22.25 3.11 -11.28
CA LEU A 77 -23.70 3.34 -11.28
C LEU A 77 -24.04 4.82 -11.49
N ILE A 78 -23.34 5.73 -10.83
CA ILE A 78 -23.52 7.17 -11.02
C ILE A 78 -23.24 7.56 -12.47
N GLY A 79 -22.14 7.05 -13.04
CA GLY A 79 -21.79 7.29 -14.45
C GLY A 79 -22.85 6.76 -15.40
N PHE A 80 -23.35 5.54 -15.17
CA PHE A 80 -24.43 4.95 -15.94
C PHE A 80 -25.72 5.79 -15.88
N LEU A 81 -26.13 6.22 -14.68
CA LEU A 81 -27.33 7.05 -14.48
C LEU A 81 -27.19 8.47 -15.05
N THR A 82 -25.96 8.99 -15.17
CA THR A 82 -25.71 10.32 -15.72
C THR A 82 -25.65 10.29 -17.25
N ALA A 83 -25.25 9.16 -17.84
CA ALA A 83 -25.07 9.02 -19.27
C ALA A 83 -26.38 8.80 -20.05
N ASN A 84 -27.51 8.62 -19.36
CA ASN A 84 -28.79 8.16 -19.93
C ASN A 84 -29.94 9.10 -19.54
#